data_AF-A0A9P3GHH9-F1
#
_entry.id   AF-A0A9P3GHH9-F1
#
_cell.length_a   1.000
_cell.length_b   1.000
_cell.length_c   1.000
_cell.angle_alpha   90.00
_cell.angle_beta   90.00
_cell.angle_gamma   90.00
#
_symmetry.space_group_name_H-M   'P 1'
#
loop_
_entity.id
_entity.type
_entity.pdbx_description
1 polymer ?
#
loop_
_entity_poly.entity_id
_entity_poly.type
_entity_poly.pdbx_seq_one_letter_code
_entity_poly.pdbx_strand_id
1 'polypeptide(L)'
;MSSAETGTATDATKPTPTRKGSIDVQTVESLEKRLNQRPEKKDLVDRNILKDDKVAPSLQAAKEKLERSQLEDKLGHALVQRPKREELEQQGILQPDASTPATASA
;
A
#
# COMPACT_ATOMS: atom_id res chain seq x y z
N MET A 1 9.97 72.77 -12.13
CA MET A 1 8.71 72.65 -12.89
C MET A 1 8.95 71.78 -14.11
N SER A 2 8.05 70.81 -14.32
CA SER A 2 7.74 70.04 -15.54
C SER A 2 8.84 69.46 -16.41
N SER A 3 8.81 68.14 -16.59
CA SER A 3 8.19 67.43 -17.76
C SER A 3 8.58 65.94 -17.64
N ALA A 4 7.67 65.01 -17.36
CA ALA A 4 6.62 64.41 -18.21
C ALA A 4 7.06 63.03 -18.76
N GLU A 5 6.21 62.05 -18.44
CA GLU A 5 5.99 60.68 -18.93
C GLU A 5 6.74 60.16 -20.17
N THR A 6 7.10 58.87 -20.11
CA THR A 6 6.69 57.74 -21.00
C THR A 6 7.27 56.46 -20.35
N GLY A 7 6.74 55.25 -20.37
CA GLY A 7 5.73 54.57 -21.17
C GLY A 7 6.20 53.11 -21.34
N THR A 8 5.27 52.16 -21.23
CA THR A 8 5.28 50.81 -21.84
C THR A 8 6.22 49.69 -21.32
N ALA A 9 5.56 48.71 -20.69
CA ALA A 9 5.51 47.29 -21.10
C ALA A 9 6.80 46.49 -21.37
N THR A 10 6.97 45.40 -20.61
CA THR A 10 7.46 44.10 -21.10
C THR A 10 7.04 43.04 -20.07
N ASP A 11 5.85 42.48 -20.25
CA ASP A 11 5.57 41.27 -21.05
C ASP A 11 5.97 39.99 -20.32
N ALA A 12 4.95 39.16 -20.12
CA ALA A 12 5.04 37.89 -19.47
C ALA A 12 5.83 36.90 -20.33
N THR A 13 6.84 36.25 -19.77
CA THR A 13 7.26 34.96 -20.31
C THR A 13 7.48 33.97 -19.19
N LYS A 14 6.35 33.47 -18.65
CA LYS A 14 6.33 32.13 -18.04
C LYS A 14 6.76 31.17 -19.16
N PRO A 15 7.82 30.35 -18.99
CA PRO A 15 8.18 29.38 -20.00
C PRO A 15 6.99 28.46 -20.20
N THR A 16 6.31 28.62 -21.34
CA THR A 16 5.25 27.73 -21.76
C THR A 16 5.92 26.42 -22.11
N PRO A 17 5.60 25.29 -21.43
CA PRO A 17 6.21 24.01 -21.76
C PRO A 17 5.84 23.69 -23.21
N THR A 18 6.86 23.65 -24.07
CA THR A 18 6.70 23.17 -25.43
C THR A 18 6.33 21.69 -25.35
N ARG A 19 5.05 21.38 -25.61
CA ARG A 19 4.60 19.99 -25.80
C ARG A 19 5.37 19.46 -27.01
N LYS A 20 6.37 18.60 -26.75
CA LYS A 20 7.01 17.80 -27.79
C LYS A 20 5.90 17.04 -28.53
N GLY A 21 5.95 17.13 -29.87
CA GLY A 21 4.96 16.55 -30.78
C GLY A 21 4.76 15.06 -30.58
N SER A 22 3.60 14.61 -31.04
CA SER A 22 2.96 13.32 -30.81
C SER A 22 3.89 12.11 -31.01
N ILE A 23 4.00 11.30 -29.96
CA ILE A 23 4.17 9.84 -29.99
C ILE A 23 5.41 9.36 -30.75
N ASP A 24 6.45 9.03 -29.99
CA ASP A 24 7.64 8.35 -30.49
C ASP A 24 7.32 6.87 -30.80
N VAL A 25 7.58 6.39 -32.01
CA VAL A 25 7.20 5.03 -32.46
C VAL A 25 7.80 3.94 -31.56
N GLN A 26 9.04 4.12 -31.10
CA GLN A 26 9.69 3.17 -30.19
C GLN A 26 8.99 3.11 -28.83
N THR A 27 8.45 4.24 -28.33
CA THR A 27 7.63 4.24 -27.11
C THR A 27 6.32 3.49 -27.29
N VAL A 28 5.71 3.51 -28.49
CA VAL A 28 4.48 2.76 -28.77
C VAL A 28 4.74 1.26 -28.76
N GLU A 29 5.75 0.79 -29.50
CA GLU A 29 6.12 -0.63 -29.57
C GLU A 29 6.47 -1.18 -28.17
N SER A 30 7.19 -0.40 -27.38
CA SER A 30 7.55 -0.75 -26.00
C SER A 30 6.32 -0.80 -25.08
N LEU A 31 5.36 0.11 -25.26
CA LEU A 31 4.14 0.17 -24.47
C LEU A 31 3.22 -1.02 -24.79
N GLU A 32 3.01 -1.34 -26.07
CA GLU A 32 2.21 -2.47 -26.52
C GLU A 32 2.71 -3.79 -25.94
N LYS A 33 4.03 -4.01 -25.99
CA LYS A 33 4.66 -5.20 -25.39
C LYS A 33 4.37 -5.31 -23.89
N ARG A 34 4.45 -4.19 -23.16
CA ARG A 34 4.19 -4.16 -21.70
C ARG A 34 2.72 -4.34 -21.36
N LEU A 35 1.81 -3.83 -22.20
CA LEU A 35 0.37 -4.03 -22.03
C LEU A 35 -0.02 -5.49 -22.26
N ASN A 36 0.59 -6.17 -23.23
CA ASN A 36 0.35 -7.60 -23.48
C ASN A 36 0.86 -8.51 -22.35
N GLN A 37 1.89 -8.07 -21.62
CA GLN A 37 2.46 -8.79 -20.47
C GLN A 37 1.83 -8.36 -19.13
N ARG A 38 0.76 -7.56 -19.17
CA ARG A 38 0.13 -7.04 -17.96
C ARG A 38 -0.57 -8.17 -17.20
N PRO A 39 -0.23 -8.41 -15.91
CA PRO A 39 -0.94 -9.39 -15.11
C PRO A 39 -2.38 -8.97 -14.82
N GLU A 40 -3.25 -9.95 -14.59
CA GLU A 40 -4.66 -9.72 -14.29
C GLU A 40 -4.83 -9.05 -12.92
N LYS A 41 -5.96 -8.35 -12.73
CA LYS A 41 -6.27 -7.68 -11.46
C LYS A 41 -6.21 -8.66 -10.28
N LYS A 42 -6.73 -9.88 -10.47
CA LYS A 42 -6.78 -10.91 -9.43
C LYS A 42 -5.39 -11.34 -8.98
N ASP A 43 -4.46 -11.56 -9.92
CA ASP A 43 -3.09 -11.93 -9.59
C ASP A 43 -2.38 -10.85 -8.76
N LEU A 44 -2.68 -9.58 -9.02
CA LEU A 44 -2.15 -8.46 -8.22
C LEU A 44 -2.72 -8.44 -6.80
N VAL A 45 -3.98 -8.83 -6.63
CA VAL A 45 -4.62 -8.97 -5.31
C VAL A 45 -4.03 -10.14 -4.53
N ASP A 46 -3.92 -11.30 -5.18
CA ASP A 46 -3.39 -12.52 -4.56
C ASP A 46 -1.94 -12.33 -4.10
N ARG A 47 -1.16 -11.54 -4.84
CA ARG A 47 0.22 -11.15 -4.48
C ARG A 47 0.29 -9.97 -3.48
N ASN A 48 -0.84 -9.50 -2.96
CA ASN A 48 -0.96 -8.34 -2.08
C ASN A 48 -0.39 -7.02 -2.65
N ILE A 49 -0.23 -6.92 -3.97
CA ILE A 49 0.24 -5.71 -4.66
C ILE A 49 -0.92 -4.70 -4.80
N LEU A 50 -2.09 -5.20 -5.18
CA LEU A 50 -3.32 -4.42 -5.23
C LEU A 50 -4.22 -4.83 -4.07
N LYS A 51 -4.74 -3.86 -3.32
CA LYS A 51 -5.72 -4.16 -2.27
C LYS A 51 -7.09 -4.36 -2.92
N ASP A 52 -7.80 -5.46 -2.60
CA ASP A 52 -9.15 -5.71 -3.11
C ASP A 52 -10.19 -4.96 -2.28
N ASP A 53 -10.15 -3.64 -2.40
CA ASP A 53 -11.03 -2.76 -1.65
C ASP A 53 -12.09 -2.13 -2.55
N LYS A 54 -13.36 -2.23 -2.12
CA LYS A 54 -14.47 -1.41 -2.65
C LYS A 54 -14.37 0.06 -2.23
N VAL A 55 -13.31 0.44 -1.51
CA VAL A 55 -13.12 1.77 -0.95
C VAL A 55 -12.32 2.64 -1.92
N ALA A 56 -12.63 3.93 -1.96
CA ALA A 56 -11.93 4.87 -2.83
C ALA A 56 -10.41 4.84 -2.59
N PRO A 57 -9.56 4.98 -3.64
CA PRO A 57 -8.10 4.89 -3.51
C PRO A 57 -7.49 5.86 -2.48
N SER A 58 -8.09 7.03 -2.31
CA SER A 58 -7.66 8.04 -1.33
C SER A 58 -7.86 7.62 0.13
N LEU A 59 -8.78 6.69 0.41
CA LEU A 59 -9.14 6.26 1.76
C LEU A 59 -8.53 4.91 2.15
N GLN A 60 -7.89 4.20 1.22
CA GLN A 60 -7.29 2.88 1.47
C GLN A 60 -6.26 2.93 2.61
N ALA A 61 -5.40 3.95 2.61
CA ALA A 61 -4.41 4.14 3.67
C ALA A 61 -5.04 4.36 5.05
N ALA A 62 -6.14 5.11 5.12
CA ALA A 62 -6.86 5.35 6.37
C ALA A 62 -7.54 4.08 6.88
N LYS A 63 -8.12 3.29 5.97
CA LYS A 63 -8.71 1.97 6.29
C LYS A 63 -7.66 1.03 6.86
N GLU A 64 -6.52 0.85 6.18
CA GLU A 64 -5.46 -0.08 6.61
C GLU A 64 -4.91 0.32 7.99
N LYS A 65 -4.74 1.63 8.24
CA LYS A 65 -4.34 2.15 9.56
C LYS A 65 -5.36 1.78 10.64
N LEU A 66 -6.66 1.93 10.35
CA LEU A 66 -7.72 1.59 11.29
C LEU A 66 -7.76 0.08 11.56
N GLU A 67 -7.70 -0.74 10.51
CA GLU A 67 -7.69 -2.21 10.63
C GLU A 67 -6.50 -2.69 11.46
N ARG A 68 -5.32 -2.11 11.23
CA ARG A 68 -4.13 -2.40 12.02
C ARG A 68 -4.32 -2.06 13.50
N SER A 69 -4.81 -0.86 13.81
CA SER A 69 -5.08 -0.46 15.21
C SER A 69 -6.06 -1.41 15.88
N GLN A 70 -7.14 -1.78 15.21
CA GLN A 70 -8.11 -2.73 15.74
C GLN A 70 -7.50 -4.11 15.99
N LEU A 71 -6.61 -4.58 15.10
CA LEU A 71 -5.90 -5.83 15.29
C LEU A 71 -4.92 -5.76 16.47
N GLU A 72 -4.20 -4.65 16.62
CA GLU A 72 -3.30 -4.39 17.75
C GLU A 72 -4.07 -4.43 19.08
N ASP A 73 -5.23 -3.75 19.15
CA ASP A 73 -6.09 -3.74 20.34
C ASP A 73 -6.65 -5.12 20.67
N LYS A 74 -7.16 -5.84 19.65
CA LYS A 74 -7.68 -7.21 19.80
C LYS A 74 -6.59 -8.16 20.28
N LEU A 75 -5.40 -8.07 19.70
CA LEU A 75 -4.25 -8.87 20.09
C LEU A 75 -3.83 -8.54 21.53
N GLY A 76 -3.74 -7.26 21.88
CA GLY A 76 -3.44 -6.82 23.24
C GLY A 76 -4.40 -7.41 24.27
N HIS A 77 -5.70 -7.37 23.99
CA HIS A 77 -6.71 -7.98 24.86
C HIS A 77 -6.55 -9.51 25.00
N ALA A 78 -6.35 -10.21 23.87
CA ALA A 78 -6.15 -11.66 23.87
C ALA A 78 -4.86 -12.08 24.60
N LEU A 79 -3.82 -11.26 24.56
CA LEU A 79 -2.57 -11.50 25.29
C LEU A 79 -2.75 -11.33 26.81
N VAL A 80 -3.54 -10.34 27.25
CA VAL A 80 -3.85 -10.16 28.69
C VAL A 80 -4.66 -11.34 29.23
N GLN A 81 -5.62 -11.84 28.45
CA GLN A 81 -6.44 -13.00 28.81
C GLN A 81 -5.78 -14.35 28.49
N ARG A 82 -4.49 -14.36 28.14
CA ARG A 82 -3.82 -15.58 27.69
C ARG A 82 -3.81 -16.62 28.82
N PRO A 83 -4.49 -17.77 28.66
CA PRO A 83 -4.55 -18.79 29.69
C PRO A 83 -3.17 -19.41 29.91
N LYS A 84 -2.90 -19.80 31.14
CA LYS A 84 -1.66 -20.49 31.50
C LYS A 84 -1.69 -21.91 30.97
N ARG A 85 -0.50 -22.49 30.83
CA ARG A 85 -0.33 -23.87 30.39
C ARG A 85 -1.14 -24.86 31.25
N GLU A 86 -1.08 -24.69 32.57
CA GLU A 86 -1.79 -25.54 33.54
C GLU A 86 -3.30 -25.49 33.34
N GLU A 87 -3.86 -24.31 33.02
CA GLU A 87 -5.28 -24.13 32.74
C GLU A 87 -5.68 -24.84 31.44
N LEU A 88 -4.81 -24.82 30.43
CA LEU A 88 -5.01 -25.57 29.18
C LEU A 88 -4.94 -27.09 29.38
N GLU A 89 -4.10 -27.57 30.30
CA GLU A 89 -4.03 -28.98 30.69
C GLU A 89 -5.31 -29.41 31.43
N GLN A 90 -5.80 -28.58 32.35
CA GLN A 90 -7.06 -28.83 33.07
C GLN A 90 -8.28 -28.84 32.13
N GLN A 91 -8.29 -27.96 31.12
CA GLN A 91 -9.34 -27.92 30.10
C GLN A 91 -9.21 -29.05 29.06
N GLY A 92 -8.18 -29.90 29.15
CA GLY A 92 -7.94 -31.01 28.22
C GLY A 92 -7.51 -30.56 26.82
N ILE A 93 -7.15 -29.28 26.65
CA ILE A 93 -6.71 -28.71 25.37
C ILE A 93 -5.22 -29.07 25.13
N LEU A 94 -4.43 -29.15 26.20
CA LEU A 94 -3.01 -29.52 26.16
C LEU A 94 -2.77 -30.84 26.91
N GLN A 95 -2.07 -31.80 26.29
CA GLN A 95 -1.67 -33.04 26.95
C GLN A 95 -0.34 -32.85 27.71
N PRO A 96 -0.18 -33.42 28.92
CA PRO A 96 1.02 -33.23 29.75
C PRO A 96 2.31 -33.76 29.09
N ASP A 97 2.22 -34.86 28.35
CA ASP A 97 3.37 -35.55 27.72
C ASP A 97 3.81 -34.98 26.36
N ALA A 98 3.01 -34.11 25.74
CA ALA A 98 3.31 -33.54 24.42
C ALA A 98 4.20 -32.27 24.49
N SER A 99 4.77 -31.98 25.66
CA SER A 99 5.38 -30.69 25.95
C SER A 99 6.88 -30.57 25.71
N THR A 100 7.51 -31.63 25.24
CA THR A 100 8.69 -31.47 24.40
C THR A 100 8.17 -31.25 22.98
N PRO A 101 8.38 -30.09 22.33
CA PRO A 101 8.30 -30.07 20.87
C PRO A 101 9.29 -31.15 20.45
N ALA A 102 8.78 -32.26 19.91
CA ALA A 102 9.52 -33.49 19.68
C ALA A 102 10.96 -33.17 19.29
N THR A 103 11.93 -33.66 20.07
CA THR A 103 13.37 -33.51 19.85
C THR A 103 13.64 -33.36 18.35
N ALA A 104 13.94 -32.13 17.93
CA ALA A 104 14.41 -31.86 16.59
C ALA A 104 15.83 -32.44 16.50
N SER A 105 15.91 -33.75 16.27
CA SER A 105 17.10 -34.40 15.76
C SER A 105 17.30 -33.92 14.32
N ALA A 106 18.15 -32.92 14.17
CA ALA A 106 18.95 -32.67 12.96
C ALA A 106 20.41 -32.56 13.41
#